data_AF-A0A814ZL03-F1
#
_entry.id   AF-A0A814ZL03-F1
#
_cell.length_a   1.000
_cell.length_b   1.000
_cell.length_c   1.000
_cell.angle_alpha   90.00
_cell.angle_beta   90.00
_cell.angle_gamma   90.00
#
_symmetry.space_group_name_H-M   'P 1'
#
loop_
_entity.id
_entity.type
_entity.pdbx_description
1 polymer ?
#
loop_
_entity_poly.entity_id
_entity_poly.type
_entity_poly.pdbx_seq_one_letter_code
_entity_poly.pdbx_strand_id
1 'polypeptide(L)'
;MTSTEVEETNTTIETTDEKDSNEKLYDTIIKRLEPITAVKFAAYRVACKLRIIQKYLKLTYVDYNILVRAFNTHQLQFGVDTSKISYEDARKVLIAIYQLISSYHFNESTMDEIIETLLRFLCEILHIEINEDFDHNAFKILLFALSNAKLPEKYRCFFRQITSPNVIASQGKLTELFEILLKLPNHFDNVDSFHPDNIPGCVQSCLDHTHDGIIREDIFVNWMSREPQTLVWLPTLHRLIATET
;
A
#
# COMPACT_ATOMS: atom_id res chain seq x y z
N MET A 1 9.32 -68.42 -14.88
CA MET A 1 10.20 -67.68 -13.95
C MET A 1 10.52 -66.35 -14.66
N THR A 2 9.72 -65.28 -14.46
CA THR A 2 9.85 -64.25 -13.39
C THR A 2 11.23 -63.58 -13.46
N SER A 3 11.43 -62.28 -13.69
CA SER A 3 10.74 -61.04 -13.24
C SER A 3 11.12 -59.89 -14.22
N THR A 4 10.30 -58.91 -14.61
CA THR A 4 9.67 -57.76 -13.91
C THR A 4 10.64 -56.67 -13.42
N GLU A 5 10.52 -55.47 -14.03
CA GLU A 5 10.74 -54.08 -13.52
C GLU A 5 10.74 -53.16 -14.78
N VAL A 6 9.65 -52.52 -15.23
CA VAL A 6 8.74 -51.49 -14.69
C VAL A 6 9.43 -50.16 -14.31
N GLU A 7 9.29 -49.21 -15.25
CA GLU A 7 9.07 -47.75 -15.11
C GLU A 7 9.69 -46.96 -13.96
N GLU A 8 10.48 -45.94 -14.32
CA GLU A 8 10.37 -44.61 -13.72
C GLU A 8 10.44 -43.54 -14.82
N THR A 9 9.28 -43.23 -15.40
CA THR A 9 9.01 -41.88 -15.94
C THR A 9 8.28 -41.12 -14.84
N ASN A 10 9.00 -40.33 -14.05
CA ASN A 10 8.36 -39.38 -13.13
C ASN A 10 8.45 -37.96 -13.68
N THR A 11 7.25 -37.50 -13.99
CA THR A 11 6.82 -36.31 -14.70
C THR A 11 7.11 -35.02 -13.93
N THR A 12 7.56 -34.02 -14.68
CA THR A 12 7.49 -32.59 -14.37
C THR A 12 6.03 -32.12 -14.30
N ILE A 13 5.43 -31.83 -13.14
CA ILE A 13 4.13 -31.08 -13.06
C ILE A 13 3.94 -30.29 -11.73
N GLU A 14 4.90 -29.48 -11.27
CA GLU A 14 4.65 -28.65 -10.05
C GLU A 14 4.99 -27.15 -10.18
N THR A 15 5.14 -26.58 -11.39
CA THR A 15 5.51 -25.15 -11.52
C THR A 15 4.61 -24.29 -12.42
N THR A 16 3.57 -24.86 -13.05
CA THR A 16 2.70 -24.13 -13.98
C THR A 16 1.38 -23.65 -13.39
N ASP A 17 0.81 -24.34 -12.39
CA ASP A 17 -0.55 -24.04 -11.89
C ASP A 17 -0.61 -22.89 -10.85
N GLU A 18 0.45 -22.68 -10.07
CA GLU A 18 0.52 -21.55 -9.11
C GLU A 18 0.74 -20.21 -9.83
N LYS A 19 1.54 -20.22 -10.90
CA LYS A 19 1.82 -19.02 -11.71
C LYS A 19 0.58 -18.54 -12.48
N ASP A 20 -0.23 -19.50 -12.96
CA ASP A 20 -1.48 -19.24 -13.69
C ASP A 20 -2.63 -18.76 -12.79
N SER A 21 -2.57 -19.01 -11.47
CA SER A 21 -3.58 -18.50 -10.53
C SER A 21 -3.31 -17.04 -10.13
N ASN A 22 -2.06 -16.68 -9.83
CA ASN A 22 -1.70 -15.29 -9.47
C ASN A 22 -1.96 -14.28 -10.61
N GLU A 23 -1.84 -14.72 -11.86
CA GLU A 23 -2.18 -13.90 -13.03
C GLU A 23 -3.69 -13.67 -13.16
N LYS A 24 -4.53 -14.60 -12.69
CA LYS A 24 -6.01 -14.49 -12.77
C LYS A 24 -6.60 -13.42 -11.86
N LEU A 25 -6.19 -13.32 -10.59
CA LEU A 25 -6.73 -12.30 -9.69
C LEU A 25 -6.30 -10.90 -10.11
N TYR A 26 -5.01 -10.70 -10.40
CA TYR A 26 -4.49 -9.41 -10.85
C TYR A 26 -5.22 -8.94 -12.12
N ASP A 27 -5.31 -9.80 -13.16
CA ASP A 27 -6.05 -9.48 -14.39
C ASP A 27 -7.53 -9.17 -14.13
N THR A 28 -8.14 -9.90 -13.21
CA THR A 28 -9.52 -9.65 -12.80
C THR A 28 -9.67 -8.27 -12.19
N ILE A 29 -8.75 -7.86 -11.32
CA ILE A 29 -8.75 -6.51 -10.73
C ILE A 29 -8.63 -5.48 -11.85
N ILE A 30 -7.62 -5.58 -12.72
CA ILE A 30 -7.40 -4.60 -13.79
C ILE A 30 -8.63 -4.47 -14.71
N LYS A 31 -9.23 -5.59 -15.13
CA LYS A 31 -10.49 -5.58 -15.91
C LYS A 31 -11.64 -4.87 -15.19
N ARG A 32 -11.68 -4.91 -13.86
CA ARG A 32 -12.70 -4.21 -13.05
C ARG A 32 -12.41 -2.73 -12.87
N LEU A 33 -11.16 -2.29 -13.06
CA LEU A 33 -10.80 -0.87 -12.99
C LEU A 33 -11.16 -0.12 -14.28
N GLU A 34 -11.18 -0.79 -15.43
CA GLU A 34 -11.44 -0.19 -16.75
C GLU A 34 -12.70 0.69 -16.81
N PRO A 35 -13.90 0.24 -16.37
CA PRO A 35 -15.11 1.04 -16.45
C PRO A 35 -15.04 2.33 -15.60
N ILE A 36 -14.22 2.32 -14.54
CA ILE A 36 -14.07 3.46 -13.62
C ILE A 36 -13.28 4.60 -14.28
N THR A 37 -12.51 4.33 -15.32
CA THR A 37 -11.77 5.37 -16.07
C THR A 37 -12.71 6.43 -16.66
N ALA A 38 -13.98 6.11 -16.92
CA ALA A 38 -14.99 7.04 -17.40
C ALA A 38 -15.46 8.09 -16.36
N VAL A 39 -15.14 7.91 -15.07
CA VAL A 39 -15.50 8.86 -14.00
C VAL A 39 -14.80 10.20 -14.24
N LYS A 40 -15.55 11.31 -14.28
CA LYS A 40 -15.03 12.65 -14.63
C LYS A 40 -14.03 13.22 -13.62
N PHE A 41 -14.31 13.09 -12.32
CA PHE A 41 -13.51 13.71 -11.26
C PHE A 41 -12.34 12.80 -10.85
N ALA A 42 -11.10 13.25 -11.05
CA ALA A 42 -9.89 12.46 -10.81
C ALA A 42 -9.80 11.88 -9.39
N ALA A 43 -9.99 12.70 -8.35
CA ALA A 43 -9.94 12.24 -6.96
C ALA A 43 -10.97 11.15 -6.65
N TYR A 44 -12.18 11.26 -7.22
CA TYR A 44 -13.24 10.27 -7.05
C TYR A 44 -12.97 9.00 -7.87
N ARG A 45 -12.43 9.15 -9.10
CA ARG A 45 -12.00 8.04 -9.95
C ARG A 45 -10.93 7.19 -9.27
N VAL A 46 -9.89 7.83 -8.73
CA VAL A 46 -8.83 7.15 -7.94
C VAL A 46 -9.44 6.48 -6.71
N ALA A 47 -10.30 7.17 -5.96
CA ALA A 47 -10.98 6.59 -4.79
C ALA A 47 -11.78 5.33 -5.16
N CYS A 48 -12.55 5.35 -6.26
CA CYS A 48 -13.30 4.19 -6.74
C CYS A 48 -12.38 3.02 -7.13
N LYS A 49 -11.29 3.29 -7.86
CA LYS A 49 -10.31 2.25 -8.25
C LYS A 49 -9.64 1.62 -7.02
N LEU A 50 -9.18 2.46 -6.09
CA LEU A 50 -8.59 2.00 -4.82
C LEU A 50 -9.59 1.20 -3.98
N ARG A 51 -10.87 1.60 -3.96
CA ARG A 51 -11.91 0.86 -3.23
C ARG A 51 -12.15 -0.53 -3.79
N ILE A 52 -12.10 -0.70 -5.13
CA ILE A 52 -12.17 -2.02 -5.77
C ILE A 52 -10.98 -2.87 -5.32
N ILE A 53 -9.77 -2.33 -5.39
CA ILE A 53 -8.54 -3.02 -4.98
C ILE A 53 -8.62 -3.44 -3.50
N GLN A 54 -9.06 -2.55 -2.61
CA GLN A 54 -9.25 -2.88 -1.19
C GLN A 54 -10.19 -4.07 -0.97
N LYS A 55 -11.27 -4.19 -1.75
CA LYS A 55 -12.26 -5.27 -1.64
C LYS A 55 -11.72 -6.60 -2.16
N TYR A 56 -11.02 -6.58 -3.30
CA TYR A 56 -10.43 -7.79 -3.88
C TYR A 56 -9.28 -8.31 -3.01
N LEU A 57 -8.39 -7.41 -2.56
CA LEU A 57 -7.25 -7.75 -1.72
C LEU A 57 -7.60 -7.83 -0.22
N LYS A 58 -8.87 -7.76 0.16
CA LYS A 58 -9.33 -7.88 1.57
C LYS A 58 -8.70 -6.87 2.55
N LEU A 59 -8.12 -5.79 2.04
CA LEU A 59 -7.58 -4.68 2.84
C LEU A 59 -8.68 -3.91 3.58
N THR A 60 -9.96 -4.13 3.23
CA THR A 60 -11.12 -3.65 4.01
C THR A 60 -11.16 -4.19 5.44
N TYR A 61 -10.52 -5.32 5.72
CA TYR A 61 -10.46 -5.92 7.07
C TYR A 61 -9.18 -5.55 7.84
N VAL A 62 -8.22 -4.90 7.17
CA VAL A 62 -6.93 -4.56 7.76
C VAL A 62 -7.06 -3.18 8.42
N ASP A 63 -7.23 -3.18 9.74
CA ASP A 63 -7.27 -1.95 10.55
C ASP A 63 -5.87 -1.52 11.01
N TYR A 64 -5.80 -0.39 11.74
CA TYR A 64 -4.55 0.11 12.32
C TYR A 64 -3.85 -0.91 13.22
N ASN A 65 -4.60 -1.62 14.07
CA ASN A 65 -4.02 -2.52 15.07
C ASN A 65 -3.40 -3.75 14.40
N ILE A 66 -4.03 -4.26 13.34
CA ILE A 66 -3.50 -5.38 12.56
C ILE A 66 -2.14 -5.02 11.95
N LEU A 67 -2.04 -3.85 11.29
CA LEU A 67 -0.78 -3.39 10.71
C LEU A 67 0.31 -3.21 11.77
N VAL A 68 0.00 -2.53 12.87
CA VAL A 68 0.99 -2.30 13.95
C VAL A 68 1.46 -3.62 14.55
N ARG A 69 0.56 -4.58 14.78
CA ARG A 69 0.92 -5.90 15.31
C ARG A 69 1.83 -6.65 14.35
N ALA A 70 1.49 -6.70 13.06
CA ALA A 70 2.32 -7.38 12.07
C ALA A 70 3.71 -6.72 11.93
N PHE A 71 3.78 -5.39 11.86
CA PHE A 71 5.05 -4.68 11.78
C PHE A 71 5.93 -4.90 13.01
N ASN A 72 5.35 -4.93 14.21
CA ASN A 72 6.11 -5.20 15.44
C ASN A 72 6.67 -6.63 15.47
N THR A 73 5.91 -7.63 15.02
CA THR A 73 6.36 -9.04 14.95
C THR A 73 7.59 -9.19 14.04
N HIS A 74 7.63 -8.44 12.93
CA HIS A 74 8.72 -8.50 11.96
C HIS A 74 9.81 -7.44 12.19
N GLN A 75 9.86 -6.84 13.38
CA GLN A 75 10.85 -5.81 13.75
C GLN A 75 10.82 -4.56 12.84
N LEU A 76 9.74 -4.36 12.10
CA LEU A 76 9.48 -3.17 11.29
C LEU A 76 8.89 -2.05 12.14
N GLN A 77 9.50 -1.80 13.30
CA GLN A 77 9.02 -0.76 14.22
C GLN A 77 9.16 0.63 13.58
N PHE A 78 8.33 1.57 14.04
CA PHE A 78 8.43 2.96 13.59
C PHE A 78 9.76 3.58 14.05
N GLY A 79 10.42 4.33 13.18
CA GLY A 79 11.66 5.04 13.52
C GLY A 79 12.93 4.19 13.61
N VAL A 80 12.90 2.91 13.24
CA VAL A 80 14.11 2.09 13.05
C VAL A 80 14.56 2.23 11.60
N ASP A 81 15.73 2.84 11.39
CA ASP A 81 16.36 3.04 10.09
C ASP A 81 16.90 1.71 9.53
N THR A 82 16.00 0.85 9.04
CA THR A 82 16.35 -0.14 8.02
C THR A 82 16.02 0.48 6.67
N SER A 83 17.03 0.70 5.83
CA SER A 83 16.84 1.36 4.53
C SER A 83 15.99 0.53 3.56
N LYS A 84 16.00 -0.79 3.69
CA LYS A 84 15.29 -1.71 2.80
C LYS A 84 14.71 -2.91 3.53
N ILE A 85 13.67 -3.50 2.95
CA ILE A 85 13.09 -4.79 3.32
C ILE A 85 13.12 -5.70 2.09
N SER A 86 13.60 -6.93 2.25
CA SER A 86 13.65 -7.89 1.15
C SER A 86 12.24 -8.27 0.67
N TYR A 87 12.09 -8.65 -0.60
CA TYR A 87 10.81 -9.12 -1.13
C TYR A 87 10.21 -10.24 -0.28
N GLU A 88 11.04 -11.19 0.16
CA GLU A 88 10.60 -12.31 0.99
C GLU A 88 10.20 -11.90 2.40
N ASP A 89 10.87 -10.92 3.00
CA ASP A 89 10.47 -10.40 4.31
C ASP A 89 9.19 -9.56 4.21
N ALA A 90 9.03 -8.79 3.13
CA ALA A 90 7.78 -8.11 2.82
C ALA A 90 6.63 -9.11 2.67
N ARG A 91 6.86 -10.22 1.96
CA ARG A 91 5.90 -11.33 1.84
C ARG A 91 5.53 -11.91 3.21
N LYS A 92 6.51 -12.21 4.07
CA LYS A 92 6.25 -12.70 5.45
C LYS A 92 5.40 -11.73 6.26
N VAL A 93 5.63 -10.42 6.13
CA VAL A 93 4.83 -9.40 6.81
C VAL A 93 3.40 -9.41 6.33
N LEU A 94 3.16 -9.54 5.02
CA LEU A 94 1.82 -9.69 4.47
C LEU A 94 1.16 -10.98 4.96
N ILE A 95 1.87 -12.11 4.98
CA ILE A 95 1.38 -13.37 5.58
C ILE A 95 0.91 -13.12 7.01
N ALA A 96 1.71 -12.45 7.85
CA ALA A 96 1.32 -12.12 9.21
C ALA A 96 0.07 -11.22 9.28
N ILE A 97 -0.06 -10.22 8.39
CA ILE A 97 -1.26 -9.37 8.29
C ILE A 97 -2.48 -10.23 7.97
N TYR A 98 -2.40 -11.08 6.94
CA TYR A 98 -3.54 -11.89 6.50
C TYR A 98 -3.89 -13.00 7.49
N GLN A 99 -2.90 -13.57 8.20
CA GLN A 99 -3.16 -14.51 9.31
C GLN A 99 -3.91 -13.87 10.47
N LEU A 100 -3.67 -12.58 10.75
CA LEU A 100 -4.41 -11.86 11.79
C LEU A 100 -5.90 -11.64 11.44
N ILE A 101 -6.25 -11.65 10.15
CA ILE A 101 -7.65 -11.51 9.68
C ILE A 101 -8.28 -12.81 9.17
N SER A 102 -7.49 -13.88 8.98
CA SER A 102 -7.93 -15.12 8.33
C SER A 102 -8.88 -15.97 9.17
N SER A 103 -8.96 -15.74 10.49
CA SER A 103 -9.71 -16.56 11.45
C SER A 103 -11.21 -16.77 11.14
N TYR A 104 -11.79 -16.07 10.15
CA TYR A 104 -13.18 -16.23 9.73
C TYR A 104 -13.48 -16.26 8.20
N HIS A 105 -12.51 -16.07 7.29
CA HIS A 105 -12.89 -15.56 5.94
C HIS A 105 -12.28 -16.14 4.65
N PHE A 106 -11.20 -16.93 4.63
CA PHE A 106 -10.67 -17.50 3.36
C PHE A 106 -9.67 -18.65 3.55
N ASN A 107 -9.61 -19.56 2.56
CA ASN A 107 -8.69 -20.71 2.53
C ASN A 107 -7.25 -20.28 2.18
N GLU A 108 -6.26 -21.11 2.51
CA GLU A 108 -4.82 -20.81 2.36
C GLU A 108 -4.40 -20.44 0.93
N SER A 109 -4.86 -21.18 -0.09
CA SER A 109 -4.57 -20.87 -1.51
C SER A 109 -5.08 -19.48 -1.93
N THR A 110 -6.26 -19.07 -1.46
CA THR A 110 -6.79 -17.73 -1.74
C THR A 110 -5.98 -16.64 -1.04
N MET A 111 -5.43 -16.93 0.14
CA MET A 111 -4.58 -15.99 0.86
C MET A 111 -3.26 -15.75 0.10
N ASP A 112 -2.64 -16.81 -0.41
CA ASP A 112 -1.41 -16.69 -1.20
C ASP A 112 -1.61 -15.85 -2.46
N GLU A 113 -2.69 -16.11 -3.21
CA GLU A 113 -3.06 -15.35 -4.41
C GLU A 113 -3.26 -13.85 -4.11
N ILE A 114 -3.90 -13.53 -2.99
CA ILE A 114 -4.08 -12.13 -2.53
C ILE A 114 -2.72 -11.49 -2.19
N ILE A 115 -1.83 -12.22 -1.52
CA ILE A 115 -0.51 -11.73 -1.10
C ILE A 115 0.35 -11.42 -2.31
N GLU A 116 0.45 -12.36 -3.26
CA GLU A 116 1.24 -12.17 -4.48
C GLU A 116 0.67 -11.06 -5.37
N THR A 117 -0.65 -10.96 -5.46
CA THR A 117 -1.31 -9.85 -6.17
C THR A 117 -1.01 -8.51 -5.51
N LEU A 118 -1.02 -8.44 -4.17
CA LEU A 118 -0.69 -7.22 -3.44
C LEU A 118 0.80 -6.85 -3.60
N LEU A 119 1.71 -7.81 -3.52
CA LEU A 119 3.15 -7.56 -3.73
C LEU A 119 3.41 -7.01 -5.13
N ARG A 120 2.86 -7.65 -6.16
CA ARG A 120 2.94 -7.17 -7.55
C ARG A 120 2.43 -5.75 -7.68
N PHE A 121 1.24 -5.48 -7.13
CA PHE A 121 0.65 -4.14 -7.18
C PHE A 121 1.52 -3.09 -6.49
N LEU A 122 2.13 -3.42 -5.34
CA LEU A 122 3.09 -2.53 -4.65
C LEU A 122 4.36 -2.30 -5.47
N CYS A 123 4.91 -3.34 -6.12
CA CYS A 123 6.06 -3.21 -7.02
C CYS A 123 5.76 -2.23 -8.17
N GLU A 124 4.59 -2.35 -8.79
CA GLU A 124 4.17 -1.48 -9.90
C GLU A 124 3.98 -0.02 -9.48
N ILE A 125 3.36 0.22 -8.32
CA ILE A 125 3.24 1.57 -7.76
C ILE A 125 4.62 2.17 -7.52
N LEU A 126 5.55 1.38 -6.98
CA LEU A 126 6.88 1.86 -6.63
C LEU A 126 7.84 1.95 -7.81
N HIS A 127 7.48 1.35 -8.95
CA HIS A 127 8.30 1.20 -10.15
C HIS A 127 9.59 0.39 -9.88
N ILE A 128 9.47 -0.70 -9.12
CA ILE A 128 10.55 -1.65 -8.84
C ILE A 128 10.27 -3.01 -9.50
N GLU A 129 11.30 -3.81 -9.73
CA GLU A 129 11.13 -5.14 -10.30
C GLU A 129 10.53 -6.12 -9.29
N ILE A 130 9.89 -7.20 -9.78
CA ILE A 130 9.44 -8.30 -8.92
C ILE A 130 10.68 -8.94 -8.30
N ASN A 131 10.61 -9.26 -7.01
CA ASN A 131 11.73 -9.74 -6.17
C ASN A 131 12.79 -8.68 -5.82
N GLU A 132 12.61 -7.42 -6.22
CA GLU A 132 13.45 -6.32 -5.74
C GLU A 132 13.06 -5.92 -4.30
N ASP A 133 14.06 -5.50 -3.51
CA ASP A 133 13.86 -5.00 -2.16
C ASP A 133 13.06 -3.69 -2.14
N PHE A 134 12.10 -3.60 -1.22
CA PHE A 134 11.30 -2.39 -1.02
C PHE A 134 12.04 -1.39 -0.11
N ASP A 135 11.81 -0.09 -0.33
CA ASP A 135 12.04 0.90 0.72
C ASP A 135 11.08 0.64 1.89
N HIS A 136 11.63 0.59 3.10
CA HIS A 136 10.89 0.21 4.29
C HIS A 136 9.77 1.19 4.63
N ASN A 137 9.99 2.50 4.45
CA ASN A 137 8.99 3.53 4.71
C ASN A 137 7.91 3.49 3.63
N ALA A 138 8.30 3.37 2.36
CA ALA A 138 7.38 3.28 1.25
C ALA A 138 6.42 2.09 1.39
N PHE A 139 6.94 0.91 1.74
CA PHE A 139 6.12 -0.28 1.99
C PHE A 139 5.06 -0.03 3.07
N LYS A 140 5.45 0.54 4.23
CA LYS A 140 4.50 0.86 5.31
C LYS A 140 3.51 1.94 4.93
N ILE A 141 3.96 3.02 4.28
CA ILE A 141 3.11 4.14 3.86
C ILE A 141 2.02 3.64 2.92
N LEU A 142 2.38 2.83 1.92
CA LEU A 142 1.41 2.27 0.97
C LEU A 142 0.42 1.31 1.64
N LEU A 143 0.88 0.44 2.54
CA LEU A 143 -0.03 -0.43 3.30
C LEU A 143 -0.99 0.34 4.18
N PHE A 144 -0.53 1.37 4.90
CA PHE A 144 -1.42 2.24 5.67
C PHE A 144 -2.38 3.01 4.76
N ALA A 145 -1.92 3.52 3.62
CA ALA A 145 -2.76 4.21 2.65
C ALA A 145 -3.89 3.31 2.13
N LEU A 146 -3.61 2.05 1.83
CA LEU A 146 -4.57 1.07 1.32
C LEU A 146 -5.41 0.38 2.40
N SER A 147 -5.03 0.44 3.67
CA SER A 147 -5.77 -0.19 4.78
C SER A 147 -7.14 0.43 5.07
N ASN A 148 -7.91 -0.20 5.96
CA ASN A 148 -9.15 0.33 6.55
C ASN A 148 -8.92 1.11 7.87
N ALA A 149 -7.67 1.48 8.20
CA ALA A 149 -7.38 2.36 9.34
C ALA A 149 -8.09 3.71 9.19
N LYS A 150 -8.45 4.37 10.29
CA LYS A 150 -9.13 5.68 10.24
C LYS A 150 -8.19 6.76 9.71
N LEU A 151 -8.75 7.79 9.08
CA LEU A 151 -7.96 8.85 8.46
C LEU A 151 -6.95 9.52 9.42
N PRO A 152 -7.31 9.88 10.68
CA PRO A 152 -6.34 10.43 11.62
C PRO A 152 -5.23 9.44 12.01
N GLU A 153 -5.53 8.14 12.06
CA GLU A 153 -4.52 7.11 12.34
C GLU A 153 -3.51 7.00 11.20
N LYS A 154 -3.99 7.03 9.94
CA LYS A 154 -3.13 7.06 8.75
C LYS A 154 -2.18 8.25 8.77
N TYR A 155 -2.69 9.45 9.07
CA TYR A 155 -1.86 10.66 9.13
C TYR A 155 -0.76 10.57 10.19
N ARG A 156 -1.09 10.11 11.41
CA ARG A 156 -0.08 9.90 12.46
C ARG A 156 0.96 8.86 12.04
N CYS A 157 0.54 7.78 11.39
CA CYS A 157 1.46 6.78 10.86
C CYS A 157 2.41 7.34 9.81
N PHE A 158 1.89 8.11 8.84
CA PHE A 158 2.72 8.73 7.81
C PHE A 158 3.75 9.66 8.43
N PHE A 159 3.33 10.49 9.40
CA PHE A 159 4.25 11.35 10.14
C PHE A 159 5.33 10.54 10.84
N ARG A 160 4.97 9.45 11.54
CA ARG A 160 5.94 8.58 12.22
C ARG A 160 6.96 7.90 11.30
N GLN A 161 6.65 7.69 10.01
CA GLN A 161 7.64 7.14 9.06
C GLN A 161 8.67 8.19 8.62
N ILE A 162 8.35 9.48 8.71
CA ILE A 162 9.23 10.57 8.27
C ILE A 162 9.91 11.32 9.41
N THR A 163 9.52 11.02 10.66
CA THR A 163 10.15 11.61 11.83
C THR A 163 11.47 10.93 12.16
N SER A 164 12.48 11.75 12.42
CA SER A 164 13.71 11.30 13.08
C SER A 164 13.46 10.95 14.56
N PRO A 165 14.41 10.35 15.29
CA PRO A 165 14.27 10.00 16.70
C PRO A 165 13.82 11.15 17.63
N ASN A 166 14.01 12.40 17.19
CA ASN A 166 13.57 13.62 17.89
C ASN A 166 12.10 13.99 17.64
N VAL A 167 11.30 13.16 16.97
CA VAL A 167 9.86 13.38 16.66
C VAL A 167 9.63 14.66 15.83
N ILE A 168 10.59 14.98 14.97
CA ILE A 168 10.53 16.11 14.03
C ILE A 168 10.73 15.57 12.62
N ALA A 169 9.96 16.11 11.66
CA ALA A 169 10.12 15.81 10.25
C ALA A 169 10.87 16.95 9.56
N SER A 170 11.83 16.62 8.70
CA SER A 170 12.51 17.59 7.85
C SER A 170 11.72 17.82 6.56
N GLN A 171 12.00 18.95 5.90
CA GLN A 171 11.43 19.26 4.59
C GLN A 171 11.66 18.11 3.58
N GLY A 172 12.88 17.56 3.52
CA GLY A 172 13.23 16.47 2.61
C GLY A 172 12.42 15.20 2.88
N LYS A 173 12.23 14.82 4.15
CA LYS A 173 11.42 13.66 4.50
C LYS A 173 9.93 13.87 4.20
N LEU A 174 9.42 15.10 4.33
CA LEU A 174 8.06 15.41 3.90
C LEU A 174 7.90 15.29 2.38
N THR A 175 8.88 15.77 1.61
CA THR A 175 8.92 15.59 0.15
C THR A 175 8.86 14.10 -0.21
N GLU A 176 9.72 13.27 0.39
CA GLU A 176 9.74 11.81 0.17
C GLU A 176 8.35 11.17 0.44
N LEU A 177 7.67 11.56 1.53
CA LEU A 177 6.32 11.05 1.83
C LEU A 177 5.30 11.43 0.76
N PHE A 178 5.31 12.69 0.31
CA PHE A 178 4.35 13.14 -0.69
C PHE A 178 4.61 12.50 -2.06
N GLU A 179 5.87 12.32 -2.42
CA GLU A 179 6.27 11.55 -3.60
C GLU A 179 5.73 10.12 -3.54
N ILE A 180 5.93 9.41 -2.41
CA ILE A 180 5.43 8.05 -2.21
C ILE A 180 3.89 8.00 -2.29
N LEU A 181 3.20 8.91 -1.61
CA LEU A 181 1.72 8.93 -1.61
C LEU A 181 1.15 9.26 -3.00
N LEU A 182 1.85 10.05 -3.81
CA LEU A 182 1.44 10.38 -5.17
C LEU A 182 1.65 9.26 -6.18
N LYS A 183 2.52 8.29 -5.90
CA LYS A 183 2.68 7.11 -6.77
C LYS A 183 1.36 6.34 -6.92
N LEU A 184 0.53 6.28 -5.88
CA LEU A 184 -0.78 5.63 -5.92
C LEU A 184 -1.75 6.24 -6.94
N PRO A 185 -2.13 7.53 -6.86
CA PRO A 185 -3.00 8.13 -7.86
C PRO A 185 -2.38 8.14 -9.26
N ASN A 186 -1.06 8.37 -9.38
CA ASN A 186 -0.36 8.41 -10.66
C ASN A 186 -0.33 7.07 -11.38
N HIS A 187 -0.45 5.95 -10.66
CA HIS A 187 -0.58 4.63 -11.26
C HIS A 187 -1.90 4.47 -12.05
N PHE A 188 -2.96 5.21 -11.69
CA PHE A 188 -4.29 5.06 -12.31
C PHE A 188 -4.70 6.16 -13.27
N ASP A 189 -4.12 7.33 -13.11
CA ASP A 189 -4.60 8.58 -13.67
C ASP A 189 -3.42 9.43 -14.08
N ASN A 190 -3.64 10.30 -15.07
CA ASN A 190 -2.57 11.13 -15.57
C ASN A 190 -2.07 12.09 -14.48
N VAL A 191 -0.75 12.22 -14.44
CA VAL A 191 0.10 13.01 -13.54
C VAL A 191 -0.52 14.38 -13.20
N ASP A 192 -1.14 15.08 -14.16
CA ASP A 192 -1.57 16.47 -13.99
C ASP A 192 -2.66 16.73 -12.91
N SER A 193 -3.51 15.75 -12.58
CA SER A 193 -4.69 16.00 -11.73
C SER A 193 -4.36 16.29 -10.26
N PHE A 194 -3.20 15.85 -9.79
CA PHE A 194 -2.74 15.97 -8.39
C PHE A 194 -1.55 16.92 -8.23
N HIS A 195 -1.20 17.67 -9.29
CA HIS A 195 -0.08 18.63 -9.30
C HIS A 195 1.24 18.06 -8.74
N PRO A 196 1.75 16.93 -9.24
CA PRO A 196 2.98 16.31 -8.76
C PRO A 196 4.22 17.18 -8.98
N ASP A 197 4.22 18.05 -9.99
CA ASP A 197 5.28 19.05 -10.17
C ASP A 197 5.31 20.11 -9.07
N ASN A 198 4.23 20.23 -8.29
CA ASN A 198 4.08 21.19 -7.20
C ASN A 198 4.27 20.56 -5.81
N ILE A 199 4.95 19.41 -5.70
CA ILE A 199 5.35 18.86 -4.39
C ILE A 199 6.13 19.90 -3.57
N PRO A 200 7.11 20.66 -4.11
CA PRO A 200 7.82 21.68 -3.35
C PRO A 200 6.89 22.75 -2.77
N GLY A 201 5.88 23.20 -3.54
CA GLY A 201 4.89 24.17 -3.06
C GLY A 201 3.92 23.57 -2.03
N CYS A 202 3.60 22.29 -2.15
CA CYS A 202 2.80 21.56 -1.17
C CYS A 202 3.53 21.41 0.17
N VAL A 203 4.83 21.09 0.12
CA VAL A 203 5.72 21.05 1.28
C VAL A 203 5.86 22.43 1.91
N GLN A 204 6.06 23.47 1.10
CA GLN A 204 6.13 24.85 1.60
C GLN A 204 4.83 25.27 2.28
N SER A 205 3.67 24.92 1.69
CA SER A 205 2.36 25.18 2.29
C SER A 205 2.22 24.54 3.68
N CYS A 206 2.78 23.35 3.89
CA CYS A 206 2.83 22.72 5.22
C CYS A 206 3.76 23.48 6.18
N LEU A 207 4.96 23.88 5.70
CA LEU A 207 5.93 24.64 6.49
C LEU A 207 5.45 26.04 6.90
N ASP A 208 4.62 26.69 6.08
CA ASP A 208 4.03 27.99 6.39
C ASP A 208 3.13 27.96 7.66
N HIS A 209 2.73 26.76 8.11
CA HIS A 209 1.99 26.56 9.36
C HIS A 209 2.91 26.36 10.57
N THR A 210 4.23 26.42 10.38
CA THR A 210 5.25 26.31 11.43
C THR A 210 5.92 27.67 11.66
N HIS A 211 6.25 28.00 12.91
CA HIS A 211 6.97 29.24 13.23
C HIS A 211 8.50 29.09 13.21
N ASP A 212 8.97 27.86 13.37
CA ASP A 212 10.37 27.48 13.55
C ASP A 212 10.93 26.63 12.39
N GLY A 213 10.12 26.40 11.34
CA GLY A 213 10.48 25.53 10.22
C GLY A 213 10.48 24.04 10.58
N ILE A 214 9.94 23.68 11.75
CA ILE A 214 9.90 22.31 12.26
C ILE A 214 8.46 21.79 12.21
N ILE A 215 8.27 20.67 11.52
CA ILE A 215 6.96 20.04 11.41
C ILE A 215 6.78 19.05 12.56
N ARG A 216 5.78 19.33 13.39
CA ARG A 216 5.29 18.47 14.49
C ARG A 216 4.05 17.69 14.04
N GLU A 217 3.72 16.61 14.76
CA GLU A 217 2.61 15.71 14.41
C GLU A 217 1.27 16.46 14.33
N ASP A 218 1.00 17.34 15.29
CA ASP A 218 -0.22 18.13 15.37
C ASP A 218 -0.37 19.08 14.17
N ILE A 219 0.71 19.77 13.81
CA ILE A 219 0.75 20.67 12.64
C ILE A 219 0.50 19.86 11.36
N PHE A 220 1.21 18.73 11.19
CA PHE A 220 1.07 17.86 10.03
C PHE A 220 -0.36 17.32 9.89
N VAL A 221 -0.93 16.76 10.97
CA VAL A 221 -2.28 16.18 10.97
C VAL A 221 -3.33 17.27 10.69
N ASN A 222 -3.18 18.46 11.26
CA ASN A 222 -4.07 19.58 11.02
C ASN A 222 -3.99 20.05 9.56
N TRP A 223 -2.78 20.16 8.99
CA TRP A 223 -2.58 20.51 7.60
C TRP A 223 -3.17 19.46 6.64
N MET A 224 -2.93 18.16 6.88
CA MET A 224 -3.54 17.08 6.11
C MET A 224 -5.08 17.11 6.14
N SER A 225 -5.65 17.51 7.27
CA SER A 225 -7.12 17.65 7.44
C SER A 225 -7.72 18.81 6.63
N ARG A 226 -6.89 19.70 6.08
CA ARG A 226 -7.31 20.74 5.12
C ARG A 226 -7.39 20.21 3.68
N GLU A 227 -7.14 18.91 3.48
CA GLU A 227 -7.23 18.21 2.20
C GLU A 227 -6.40 18.88 1.08
N PRO A 228 -5.07 18.96 1.24
CA PRO A 228 -4.22 19.53 0.21
C PRO A 228 -4.47 18.83 -1.13
N GLN A 229 -4.55 19.61 -2.21
CA GLN A 229 -4.96 19.12 -3.53
C GLN A 229 -4.15 17.91 -4.00
N THR A 230 -2.85 17.87 -3.66
CA THR A 230 -1.94 16.77 -3.96
C THR A 230 -2.37 15.43 -3.34
N LEU A 231 -3.04 15.45 -2.19
CA LEU A 231 -3.39 14.26 -1.42
C LEU A 231 -4.91 14.08 -1.23
N VAL A 232 -5.72 14.89 -1.92
CA VAL A 232 -7.20 14.92 -1.79
C VAL A 232 -7.88 13.59 -2.16
N TRP A 233 -7.20 12.71 -2.90
CA TRP A 233 -7.68 11.35 -3.21
C TRP A 233 -7.88 10.50 -1.94
N LEU A 234 -7.03 10.69 -0.92
CA LEU A 234 -7.08 9.89 0.31
C LEU A 234 -8.33 10.19 1.16
N PRO A 235 -8.64 11.45 1.54
CA PRO A 235 -9.91 11.75 2.22
C PRO A 235 -11.13 11.45 1.33
N THR A 236 -11.01 11.57 0.01
CA THR A 236 -12.08 11.19 -0.93
C THR A 236 -12.39 9.70 -0.88
N LEU A 237 -11.36 8.83 -0.78
CA LEU A 237 -11.55 7.40 -0.56
C LEU A 237 -12.33 7.12 0.72
N HIS A 238 -12.01 7.80 1.82
CA HIS A 238 -12.73 7.62 3.09
C HIS A 238 -14.18 8.08 3.01
N ARG A 239 -14.46 9.20 2.32
CA ARG A 239 -15.84 9.64 2.05
C ARG A 239 -16.60 8.59 1.23
N LEU A 240 -15.99 8.05 0.18
CA LEU A 240 -16.59 7.01 -0.63
C LEU A 240 -16.95 5.78 0.22
N ILE A 241 -16.03 5.33 1.08
CA ILE A 241 -16.28 4.20 1.99
C ILE A 241 -17.48 4.49 2.92
N ALA A 242 -17.54 5.69 3.50
CA ALA A 242 -18.63 6.09 4.38
C ALA A 242 -20.00 6.18 3.69
N THR A 243 -20.03 6.37 2.37
CA THR A 243 -21.29 6.36 1.58
C THR A 243 -21.76 4.96 1.18
N GLU A 244 -20.90 3.94 1.26
CA GLU A 244 -21.26 2.55 0.94
C GLU A 244 -21.89 1.80 2.14
N THR A 245 -21.70 2.31 3.35
CA THR A 245 -22.17 1.73 4.64
C THR A 245 -23.45 2.37 5.11
#